data_AF-A0A7Y2C8Y9-F1
#
_entry.id   AF-A0A7Y2C8Y9-F1
#
_cell.length_a   1.000
_cell.length_b   1.000
_cell.length_c   1.000
_cell.angle_alpha   90.00
_cell.angle_beta   90.00
_cell.angle_gamma   90.00
#
_symmetry.space_group_name_H-M   'P 1'
#
loop_
_entity.id
_entity.type
_entity.pdbx_description
1 polymer ?
#
loop_
_entity_poly.entity_id
_entity_poly.type
_entity_poly.pdbx_seq_one_letter_code
_entity_poly.pdbx_strand_id
1 'polypeptide(L)'
;MTQPSRTNLSLLLGIILSTGVVAVDAVGQSVSLGTDLVSRYVWRGADFGESLSIQPTLTVSGTGLEVGAWASYATNPAGAGVNELDLWVGYTIETSSSGSVSFGVTDYYFPAPDAPTLFNFENGGEGAHWIEPFASYTGPSSFPITIYGAAFVHNDPDDSIYLEASYPFQVQDVELGLTAGASAGESSLYGTTKFTFINLGVSASKSVPITDQFALPLFVSYIVNPTPGAARSFLVVGISL
;
A
#
# COMPACT_ATOMS: atom_id res chain seq x y z
N MET A 1 -12.10 -12.54 34.82
CA MET A 1 -11.05 -12.43 33.79
C MET A 1 -10.70 -10.95 33.68
N THR A 2 -9.52 -10.59 34.16
CA THR A 2 -9.03 -9.20 34.23
C THR A 2 -8.50 -8.78 32.85
N GLN A 3 -9.04 -7.70 32.28
CA GLN A 3 -8.51 -7.06 31.07
C GLN A 3 -7.02 -6.71 31.27
N PRO A 4 -6.15 -6.92 30.28
CA PRO A 4 -4.79 -6.38 30.33
C PRO A 4 -4.85 -4.86 30.35
N SER A 5 -4.02 -4.25 31.20
CA SER A 5 -3.98 -2.81 31.46
C SER A 5 -3.64 -2.00 30.20
N ARG A 6 -4.45 -0.97 29.93
CA ARG A 6 -4.34 0.06 28.88
C ARG A 6 -3.02 0.85 28.85
N THR A 7 -2.09 0.56 29.75
CA THR A 7 -0.86 1.34 29.98
C THR A 7 0.28 0.99 29.02
N ASN A 8 0.22 -0.16 28.33
CA ASN A 8 1.38 -0.65 27.58
C ASN A 8 1.45 -0.17 26.12
N LEU A 9 0.33 0.15 25.47
CA LEU A 9 0.32 0.53 24.05
C LEU A 9 0.63 2.03 23.84
N SER A 10 0.10 2.91 24.71
CA SER A 10 0.46 4.33 24.74
C SER A 10 1.95 4.56 25.05
N LEU A 11 2.57 3.61 25.76
CA LEU A 11 4.01 3.64 26.05
C LEU A 11 4.85 3.34 24.80
N LEU A 12 4.38 2.48 23.89
CA LEU A 12 5.12 2.12 22.67
C LEU A 12 5.28 3.33 21.72
N LEU A 13 4.20 4.10 21.50
CA LEU A 13 4.25 5.30 20.67
C LEU A 13 5.00 6.45 21.38
N GLY A 14 4.86 6.57 22.72
CA GLY A 14 5.60 7.54 23.52
C GLY A 14 7.12 7.29 23.57
N ILE A 15 7.56 6.03 23.49
CA ILE A 15 8.98 5.66 23.41
C ILE A 15 9.55 5.95 22.02
N ILE A 16 8.75 5.84 20.95
CA ILE A 16 9.17 6.20 19.57
C ILE A 16 9.36 7.73 19.42
N LEU A 17 8.63 8.56 20.17
CA LEU A 17 8.78 10.02 20.13
C LEU A 17 9.83 10.61 21.11
N SER A 18 10.37 9.83 22.05
CA SER A 18 11.25 10.34 23.12
C SER A 18 12.68 9.81 23.10
N THR A 19 13.03 8.95 22.16
CA THR A 19 14.45 8.65 21.88
C THR A 19 15.00 9.77 21.01
N GLY A 20 16.00 10.47 21.55
CA GLY A 20 16.58 11.65 20.92
C GLY A 20 16.96 11.41 19.47
N VAL A 21 16.63 12.38 18.62
CA VAL A 21 17.21 12.54 17.28
C VAL A 21 18.73 12.66 17.46
N VAL A 22 19.41 11.52 17.45
CA VAL A 22 20.84 11.49 17.16
C VAL A 22 20.89 11.80 15.67
N ALA A 23 21.40 12.98 15.32
CA ALA A 23 21.79 13.26 13.96
C ALA A 23 22.81 12.19 13.55
N VAL A 24 22.36 11.21 12.77
CA VAL A 24 23.24 10.24 12.13
C VAL A 24 23.83 10.96 10.93
N ASP A 25 25.15 11.11 10.90
CA ASP A 25 25.84 11.64 9.73
C ASP A 25 25.41 10.87 8.47
N ALA A 26 24.97 11.61 7.45
CA ALA A 26 24.30 11.12 6.25
C ALA A 26 25.25 10.38 5.29
N VAL A 27 25.67 9.18 5.66
CA VAL A 27 26.38 8.25 4.77
C VAL A 27 25.50 7.01 4.59
N GLY A 28 24.83 6.91 3.44
CA GLY A 28 24.06 5.71 3.05
C GLY A 28 22.54 5.76 3.25
N GLN A 29 21.97 6.94 3.56
CA GLN A 29 20.52 7.16 3.59
C GLN A 29 20.06 7.95 2.36
N SER A 30 18.90 7.60 1.81
CA SER A 30 18.24 8.32 0.71
C SER A 30 16.88 8.84 1.15
N VAL A 31 16.53 10.03 0.66
CA VAL A 31 15.18 10.60 0.78
C VAL A 31 14.57 10.67 -0.61
N SER A 32 13.36 10.16 -0.76
CA SER A 32 12.58 10.23 -1.99
C SER A 32 11.27 10.97 -1.74
N LEU A 33 10.90 11.84 -2.68
CA LEU A 33 9.62 12.52 -2.74
C LEU A 33 8.98 12.14 -4.06
N GLY A 34 7.69 11.85 -4.05
CA GLY A 34 6.95 11.57 -5.28
C GLY A 34 5.49 11.94 -5.17
N THR A 35 4.79 11.96 -6.29
CA THR A 35 3.33 12.06 -6.33
C THR A 35 2.76 11.41 -7.57
N ASP A 36 1.78 10.54 -7.38
CA ASP A 36 0.98 10.03 -8.49
C ASP A 36 -0.30 10.86 -8.66
N LEU A 37 -0.65 11.13 -9.92
CA LEU A 37 -1.96 11.63 -10.30
C LEU A 37 -2.69 10.50 -11.03
N VAL A 38 -3.75 9.97 -10.45
CA VAL A 38 -4.49 8.83 -11.01
C VAL A 38 -5.92 9.21 -11.32
N SER A 39 -6.43 8.77 -12.48
CA SER A 39 -7.83 9.00 -12.86
C SER A 39 -8.83 8.37 -11.91
N ARG A 40 -8.39 7.36 -11.14
CA ARG A 40 -9.13 6.66 -10.10
C ARG A 40 -8.18 5.94 -9.16
N TYR A 41 -8.43 6.01 -7.87
CA TYR A 41 -7.73 5.16 -6.90
C TYR A 41 -8.47 3.82 -6.79
N VAL A 42 -7.80 2.73 -7.19
CA VAL A 42 -8.34 1.36 -7.07
C VAL A 42 -7.41 0.55 -6.17
N TRP A 43 -7.83 0.32 -4.93
CA TRP A 43 -7.07 -0.41 -3.92
C TRP A 43 -7.52 -1.88 -3.87
N ARG A 44 -6.61 -2.81 -4.20
CA ARG A 44 -6.87 -4.27 -4.17
C ARG A 44 -8.18 -4.67 -4.88
N GLY A 45 -8.49 -3.98 -5.99
CA GLY A 45 -9.70 -4.21 -6.80
C GLY A 45 -10.96 -3.48 -6.32
N ALA A 46 -10.90 -2.73 -5.22
CA ALA A 46 -11.97 -1.87 -4.74
C ALA A 46 -11.73 -0.41 -5.13
N ASP A 47 -12.81 0.29 -5.46
CA ASP A 47 -12.77 1.68 -5.92
C ASP A 47 -12.84 2.65 -4.74
N PHE A 48 -11.83 3.50 -4.60
CA PHE A 48 -11.71 4.46 -3.52
C PHE A 48 -11.94 5.88 -4.06
N GLY A 49 -13.22 6.27 -4.05
CA GLY A 49 -13.65 7.66 -4.10
C GLY A 49 -14.24 8.08 -5.44
N GLU A 50 -14.29 7.16 -6.42
CA GLU A 50 -14.83 7.38 -7.77
C GLU A 50 -14.35 8.71 -8.40
N SER A 51 -13.09 9.08 -8.13
CA SER A 51 -12.54 10.41 -8.39
C SER A 51 -11.14 10.32 -8.97
N LEU A 52 -10.72 11.37 -9.69
CA LEU A 52 -9.30 11.69 -9.80
C LEU A 52 -8.74 11.84 -8.37
N SER A 53 -7.60 11.21 -8.12
CA SER A 53 -6.91 11.26 -6.82
C SER A 53 -5.45 11.70 -6.98
N ILE A 54 -4.96 12.41 -5.97
CA ILE A 54 -3.55 12.83 -5.86
C ILE A 54 -2.92 12.03 -4.73
N GLN A 55 -1.77 11.41 -5.02
CA GLN A 55 -1.18 10.41 -4.15
C GLN A 55 0.28 10.75 -3.82
N PRO A 56 0.52 11.62 -2.83
CA PRO A 56 1.88 12.03 -2.46
C PRO A 56 2.59 10.92 -1.67
N THR A 57 3.91 10.87 -1.83
CA THR A 57 4.79 9.91 -1.17
C THR A 57 6.03 10.60 -0.62
N LEU A 58 6.44 10.22 0.59
CA LEU A 58 7.72 10.57 1.19
C LEU A 58 8.35 9.30 1.76
N THR A 59 9.60 9.04 1.38
CA THR A 59 10.34 7.85 1.85
C THR A 59 11.73 8.24 2.34
N VAL A 60 12.15 7.63 3.44
CA VAL A 60 13.53 7.63 3.93
C VAL A 60 14.01 6.19 4.00
N SER A 61 15.13 5.88 3.36
CA SER A 61 15.67 4.51 3.30
C SER A 61 17.17 4.46 3.55
N GLY A 62 17.67 3.32 4.02
CA GLY A 62 19.09 3.08 4.24
C GLY A 62 19.37 1.67 4.76
N THR A 63 20.37 0.99 4.18
CA THR A 63 20.82 -0.36 4.60
C THR A 63 19.67 -1.36 4.78
N GLY A 64 18.77 -1.44 3.80
CA GLY A 64 17.62 -2.36 3.82
C GLY A 64 16.40 -1.86 4.60
N LEU A 65 16.56 -0.90 5.53
CA LEU A 65 15.45 -0.25 6.23
C LEU A 65 14.81 0.82 5.33
N GLU A 66 13.49 0.89 5.38
CA GLU A 66 12.68 1.94 4.77
C GLU A 66 11.57 2.39 5.74
N VAL A 67 11.35 3.70 5.82
CA VAL A 67 10.21 4.30 6.51
C VAL A 67 9.59 5.31 5.57
N GLY A 68 8.26 5.37 5.50
CA GLY A 68 7.62 6.36 4.66
C GLY A 68 6.19 6.70 5.04
N ALA A 69 5.68 7.67 4.29
CA ALA A 69 4.31 8.13 4.33
C ALA A 69 3.76 8.21 2.91
N TRP A 70 2.52 7.78 2.73
CA TRP A 70 1.80 7.79 1.46
C TRP A 70 0.37 8.24 1.75
N ALA A 71 -0.27 8.90 0.81
CA ALA A 71 -1.69 9.20 0.94
C ALA A 71 -2.39 9.05 -0.40
N SER A 72 -3.71 8.97 -0.37
CA SER A 72 -4.55 9.15 -1.54
C SER A 72 -5.73 10.04 -1.19
N TYR A 73 -5.78 11.20 -1.84
CA TYR A 73 -6.83 12.18 -1.63
C TYR A 73 -7.67 12.35 -2.89
N ALA A 74 -8.96 12.08 -2.76
CA ALA A 74 -9.92 12.39 -3.81
C ALA A 74 -9.96 13.90 -4.04
N THR A 75 -9.94 14.31 -5.31
CA THR A 75 -10.00 15.74 -5.70
C THR A 75 -11.42 16.32 -5.65
N ASN A 76 -12.42 15.49 -5.35
CA ASN A 76 -13.81 15.91 -5.18
C ASN A 76 -14.30 15.62 -3.74
N PRO A 77 -15.23 16.44 -3.19
CA PRO A 77 -15.73 16.24 -1.83
C PRO A 77 -16.49 14.92 -1.62
N ALA A 78 -17.16 14.38 -2.64
CA ALA A 78 -17.93 13.15 -2.52
C ALA A 78 -17.03 11.90 -2.31
N GLY A 79 -15.80 11.95 -2.80
CA GLY A 79 -14.79 10.90 -2.61
C GLY A 79 -13.98 11.04 -1.33
N ALA A 80 -14.13 12.11 -0.56
CA ALA A 80 -13.34 12.36 0.65
C ALA A 80 -13.56 11.30 1.75
N GLY A 81 -14.66 10.54 1.68
CA GLY A 81 -15.00 9.47 2.63
C GLY A 81 -14.04 8.27 2.62
N VAL A 82 -13.18 8.18 1.62
CA VAL A 82 -12.18 7.10 1.46
C VAL A 82 -10.79 7.67 1.21
N ASN A 83 -10.55 8.90 1.66
CA ASN A 83 -9.20 9.43 1.77
C ASN A 83 -8.38 8.54 2.71
N GLU A 84 -7.11 8.38 2.39
CA GLU A 84 -6.22 7.45 3.06
C GLU A 84 -4.86 8.10 3.29
N LEU A 85 -4.26 7.83 4.44
CA LEU A 85 -2.93 8.22 4.85
C LEU A 85 -2.27 7.02 5.52
N ASP A 86 -1.19 6.56 4.93
CA ASP A 86 -0.47 5.40 5.38
C ASP A 86 0.89 5.81 5.91
N LEU A 87 1.28 5.23 7.04
CA LEU A 87 2.64 5.23 7.52
C LEU A 87 3.16 3.80 7.48
N TRP A 88 4.37 3.59 6.98
CA TRP A 88 4.98 2.26 7.01
C TRP A 88 6.41 2.27 7.48
N VAL A 89 6.82 1.10 7.96
CA VAL A 89 8.22 0.72 8.11
C VAL A 89 8.41 -0.67 7.52
N GLY A 90 9.48 -0.83 6.75
CA GLY A 90 9.83 -2.09 6.11
C GLY A 90 11.33 -2.36 6.19
N TYR A 91 11.69 -3.62 6.10
CA TYR A 91 13.07 -4.05 5.96
C TYR A 91 13.20 -5.09 4.84
N THR A 92 14.17 -4.89 3.96
CA THR A 92 14.46 -5.78 2.83
C THR A 92 15.80 -6.47 3.03
N ILE A 93 15.79 -7.80 2.92
CA ILE A 93 16.96 -8.65 2.91
C ILE A 93 17.19 -9.11 1.47
N GLU A 94 18.28 -8.63 0.88
CA GLU A 94 18.78 -9.16 -0.38
C GLU A 94 19.40 -10.54 -0.17
N THR A 95 18.95 -11.53 -0.93
CA THR A 95 19.62 -12.82 -1.01
C THR A 95 20.58 -12.76 -2.19
N SER A 96 21.83 -13.20 -2.01
CA SER A 96 22.92 -12.95 -2.97
C SER A 96 22.59 -13.29 -4.44
N SER A 97 21.70 -14.26 -4.68
CA SER A 97 21.28 -14.63 -6.03
C SER A 97 19.85 -15.18 -6.15
N SER A 98 19.06 -15.21 -5.06
CA SER A 98 17.72 -15.82 -5.08
C SER A 98 16.60 -14.79 -5.03
N GLY A 99 16.93 -13.49 -5.20
CA GLY A 99 15.97 -12.39 -5.07
C GLY A 99 16.02 -11.74 -3.68
N SER A 100 14.92 -11.16 -3.25
CA SER A 100 14.83 -10.42 -1.98
C SER A 100 13.61 -10.84 -1.16
N VAL A 101 13.73 -10.73 0.15
CA VAL A 101 12.60 -10.90 1.08
C VAL A 101 12.41 -9.58 1.81
N SER A 102 11.19 -9.06 1.80
CA SER A 102 10.82 -7.86 2.54
C SER A 102 9.76 -8.20 3.57
N PHE A 103 9.78 -7.48 4.68
CA PHE A 103 8.72 -7.54 5.69
C PHE A 103 8.58 -6.17 6.35
N GLY A 104 7.40 -5.88 6.86
CA GLY A 104 7.13 -4.58 7.42
C GLY A 104 5.75 -4.52 8.04
N VAL A 105 5.34 -3.29 8.35
CA VAL A 105 4.01 -2.99 8.85
C VAL A 105 3.55 -1.66 8.26
N THR A 106 2.30 -1.63 7.84
CA THR A 106 1.59 -0.42 7.45
C THR A 106 0.56 -0.08 8.52
N ASP A 107 0.50 1.19 8.89
CA ASP A 107 -0.57 1.80 9.66
C ASP A 107 -1.42 2.62 8.69
N TYR A 108 -2.62 2.13 8.41
CA TYR A 108 -3.59 2.82 7.57
C TYR A 108 -4.47 3.72 8.45
N TYR A 109 -4.52 5.00 8.10
CA TYR A 109 -5.43 5.97 8.67
C TYR A 109 -6.33 6.55 7.57
N PHE A 110 -7.65 6.53 7.79
CA PHE A 110 -8.62 7.06 6.83
C PHE A 110 -9.16 8.41 7.34
N PRO A 111 -8.56 9.57 6.97
CA PRO A 111 -8.99 10.89 7.42
C PRO A 111 -10.28 11.37 6.72
N ALA A 112 -11.31 10.52 6.69
CA ALA A 112 -12.63 10.87 6.21
C ALA A 112 -13.30 11.91 7.16
N PRO A 113 -14.24 12.75 6.65
CA PRO A 113 -14.89 13.77 7.47
C PRO A 113 -15.52 13.28 8.77
N ASP A 114 -16.06 12.06 8.77
CA ASP A 114 -16.74 11.43 9.91
C ASP A 114 -15.89 10.32 10.58
N ALA A 115 -14.59 10.26 10.27
CA ALA A 115 -13.69 9.25 10.81
C ALA A 115 -13.39 9.45 12.30
N PRO A 116 -13.05 8.37 13.03
CA PRO A 116 -12.42 8.47 14.33
C PRO A 116 -11.23 9.46 14.32
N THR A 117 -11.11 10.23 15.40
CA THR A 117 -10.00 11.19 15.54
C THR A 117 -8.66 10.46 15.55
N LEU A 118 -7.60 11.09 15.04
CA LEU A 118 -6.24 10.52 14.94
C LEU A 118 -5.71 9.81 16.20
N PHE A 119 -6.10 10.23 17.40
CA PHE A 119 -5.64 9.59 18.64
C PHE A 119 -6.57 8.49 19.17
N ASN A 120 -7.54 8.04 18.36
CA ASN A 120 -8.40 6.91 18.69
C ASN A 120 -7.74 5.59 18.25
N PHE A 121 -7.18 4.86 19.21
CA PHE A 121 -6.57 3.54 19.02
C PHE A 121 -7.49 2.40 19.52
N GLU A 122 -8.81 2.61 19.49
CA GLU A 122 -9.77 1.52 19.73
C GLU A 122 -9.63 0.42 18.66
N ASN A 123 -10.21 -0.74 18.91
CA ASN A 123 -10.08 -1.94 18.07
C ASN A 123 -11.48 -2.45 17.70
N GLY A 124 -11.57 -3.42 16.79
CA GLY A 124 -12.83 -4.03 16.36
C GLY A 124 -13.66 -3.13 15.44
N GLY A 125 -13.02 -2.30 14.63
CA GLY A 125 -13.66 -1.44 13.63
C GLY A 125 -13.95 -0.01 14.10
N GLU A 126 -13.69 0.31 15.36
CA GLU A 126 -14.05 1.60 15.98
C GLU A 126 -12.86 2.58 16.08
N GLY A 127 -11.64 2.09 15.88
CA GLY A 127 -10.41 2.89 15.92
C GLY A 127 -10.13 3.66 14.62
N ALA A 128 -9.18 4.59 14.69
CA ALA A 128 -8.67 5.33 13.54
C ALA A 128 -7.64 4.53 12.73
N HIS A 129 -6.89 3.65 13.39
CA HIS A 129 -5.68 3.02 12.85
C HIS A 129 -5.91 1.55 12.53
N TRP A 130 -5.60 1.13 11.31
CA TRP A 130 -5.65 -0.28 10.90
C TRP A 130 -4.22 -0.75 10.67
N ILE A 131 -3.74 -1.69 11.48
CA ILE A 131 -2.34 -2.12 11.45
C ILE A 131 -2.22 -3.44 10.68
N GLU A 132 -1.40 -3.44 9.63
CA GLU A 132 -1.23 -4.57 8.72
C GLU A 132 0.26 -4.91 8.55
N PRO A 133 0.80 -5.87 9.30
CA PRO A 133 2.08 -6.48 8.95
C PRO A 133 2.00 -7.16 7.60
N PHE A 134 3.10 -7.08 6.85
CA PHE A 134 3.24 -7.73 5.56
C PHE A 134 4.59 -8.45 5.44
N ALA A 135 4.62 -9.39 4.50
CA ALA A 135 5.84 -9.99 4.01
C ALA A 135 5.74 -10.19 2.49
N SER A 136 6.86 -10.08 1.81
CA SER A 136 6.96 -10.37 0.40
C SER A 136 8.28 -11.05 0.05
N TYR A 137 8.24 -11.77 -1.05
CA TYR A 137 9.41 -12.31 -1.71
C TYR A 137 9.38 -11.87 -3.17
N THR A 138 10.48 -11.30 -3.65
CA THR A 138 10.69 -10.99 -5.07
C THR A 138 11.79 -11.89 -5.59
N GLY A 139 11.51 -12.62 -6.68
CA GLY A 139 12.44 -13.54 -7.31
C GLY A 139 13.62 -12.85 -8.00
N PRO A 140 14.64 -13.63 -8.42
CA PRO A 140 15.77 -13.09 -9.16
C PRO A 140 15.33 -12.55 -10.53
N SER A 141 16.19 -11.77 -11.18
CA SER A 141 15.89 -11.19 -12.51
C SER A 141 15.58 -12.21 -13.60
N SER A 142 16.03 -13.47 -13.46
CA SER A 142 15.69 -14.57 -14.35
C SER A 142 14.25 -15.06 -14.20
N PHE A 143 13.62 -14.79 -13.06
CA PHE A 143 12.22 -15.12 -12.75
C PHE A 143 11.67 -14.12 -11.72
N PRO A 144 11.35 -12.88 -12.14
CA PRO A 144 11.08 -11.76 -11.24
C PRO A 144 9.65 -11.78 -10.66
N ILE A 145 9.16 -12.95 -10.24
CA ILE A 145 7.86 -13.06 -9.58
C ILE A 145 7.92 -12.38 -8.21
N THR A 146 6.88 -11.63 -7.85
CA THR A 146 6.68 -11.18 -6.47
C THR A 146 5.50 -11.91 -5.88
N ILE A 147 5.69 -12.45 -4.68
CA ILE A 147 4.62 -12.99 -3.84
C ILE A 147 4.54 -12.11 -2.60
N TYR A 148 3.35 -11.58 -2.32
CA TYR A 148 3.07 -10.69 -1.21
C TYR A 148 1.94 -11.25 -0.35
N GLY A 149 2.04 -11.06 0.95
CA GLY A 149 0.97 -11.37 1.89
C GLY A 149 0.94 -10.36 3.03
N ALA A 150 -0.27 -9.95 3.41
CA ALA A 150 -0.51 -9.02 4.50
C ALA A 150 -1.77 -9.42 5.27
N ALA A 151 -1.79 -9.13 6.56
CA ALA A 151 -2.91 -9.49 7.43
C ALA A 151 -3.16 -8.35 8.41
N PHE A 152 -4.40 -7.89 8.51
CA PHE A 152 -4.75 -6.92 9.55
C PHE A 152 -4.69 -7.59 10.92
N VAL A 153 -3.96 -6.98 11.85
CA VAL A 153 -3.82 -7.46 13.23
C VAL A 153 -4.40 -6.50 14.26
N HIS A 154 -4.91 -5.36 13.78
CA HIS A 154 -5.55 -4.35 14.60
C HIS A 154 -6.65 -3.64 13.81
N ASN A 155 -7.75 -3.40 14.51
CA ASN A 155 -8.93 -2.65 14.10
C ASN A 155 -9.77 -3.28 12.99
N ASP A 156 -9.31 -4.35 12.34
CA ASP A 156 -10.14 -5.19 11.48
C ASP A 156 -10.85 -6.29 12.30
N PRO A 157 -12.20 -6.32 12.36
CA PRO A 157 -12.94 -7.38 13.05
C PRO A 157 -12.73 -8.78 12.46
N ASP A 158 -12.36 -8.87 11.18
CA ASP A 158 -12.29 -10.13 10.45
C ASP A 158 -10.86 -10.67 10.30
N ASP A 159 -9.85 -9.97 10.85
CA ASP A 159 -8.42 -10.28 10.68
C ASP A 159 -8.08 -10.56 9.19
N SER A 160 -8.57 -9.72 8.29
CA SER A 160 -8.57 -9.96 6.84
C SER A 160 -7.16 -10.14 6.31
N ILE A 161 -6.98 -11.15 5.46
CA ILE A 161 -5.70 -11.50 4.86
C ILE A 161 -5.74 -11.25 3.36
N TYR A 162 -4.82 -10.44 2.85
CA TYR A 162 -4.58 -10.24 1.43
C TYR A 162 -3.36 -11.01 0.97
N LEU A 163 -3.47 -11.66 -0.18
CA LEU A 163 -2.38 -12.36 -0.87
C LEU A 163 -2.29 -11.85 -2.29
N GLU A 164 -1.09 -11.67 -2.83
CA GLU A 164 -0.89 -11.25 -4.21
C GLU A 164 0.31 -11.95 -4.85
N ALA A 165 0.15 -12.33 -6.11
CA ALA A 165 1.26 -12.64 -7.00
C ALA A 165 1.32 -11.61 -8.11
N SER A 166 2.52 -11.10 -8.41
CA SER A 166 2.74 -10.21 -9.54
C SER A 166 3.98 -10.62 -10.35
N TYR A 167 3.97 -10.25 -11.64
CA TYR A 167 5.04 -10.61 -12.56
C TYR A 167 5.30 -9.48 -13.55
N PRO A 168 6.46 -8.82 -13.49
CA PRO A 168 6.86 -7.82 -14.47
C PRO A 168 7.45 -8.48 -15.71
N PHE A 169 7.18 -7.89 -16.87
CA PHE A 169 7.79 -8.26 -18.14
C PHE A 169 7.87 -7.03 -19.05
N GLN A 170 8.59 -7.13 -20.15
CA GLN A 170 8.77 -6.01 -21.07
C GLN A 170 8.41 -6.42 -22.50
N VAL A 171 7.72 -5.52 -23.21
CA VAL A 171 7.47 -5.65 -24.64
C VAL A 171 7.96 -4.37 -25.31
N GLN A 172 9.03 -4.50 -26.11
CA GLN A 172 9.73 -3.35 -26.70
C GLN A 172 10.19 -2.38 -25.59
N ASP A 173 9.77 -1.12 -25.65
CA ASP A 173 10.09 -0.07 -24.70
C ASP A 173 8.95 0.22 -23.70
N VAL A 174 8.00 -0.71 -23.57
CA VAL A 174 6.89 -0.64 -22.61
C VAL A 174 7.12 -1.70 -21.54
N GLU A 175 7.13 -1.27 -20.29
CA GLU A 175 7.11 -2.16 -19.12
C GLU A 175 5.67 -2.59 -18.87
N LEU A 176 5.46 -3.87 -18.56
CA LEU A 176 4.16 -4.43 -18.24
C LEU A 176 4.21 -5.22 -16.94
N GLY A 177 3.06 -5.33 -16.27
CA GLY A 177 2.90 -6.15 -15.08
C GLY A 177 1.63 -6.98 -15.17
N LEU A 178 1.69 -8.22 -14.68
CA LEU A 178 0.52 -9.02 -14.33
C LEU A 178 0.32 -9.00 -12.82
N THR A 179 -0.93 -8.93 -12.37
CA THR A 179 -1.30 -9.00 -10.95
C THR A 179 -2.44 -9.98 -10.75
N ALA A 180 -2.33 -10.81 -9.71
CA ALA A 180 -3.39 -11.67 -9.21
C ALA A 180 -3.42 -11.64 -7.68
N GLY A 181 -4.37 -10.87 -7.13
CA GLY A 181 -4.62 -10.68 -5.71
C GLY A 181 -5.90 -11.35 -5.23
N ALA A 182 -5.89 -11.85 -4.01
CA ALA A 182 -6.97 -12.59 -3.39
C ALA A 182 -7.11 -12.27 -1.90
N SER A 183 -8.35 -12.34 -1.41
CA SER A 183 -8.65 -12.47 0.01
C SER A 183 -8.49 -13.94 0.41
N ALA A 184 -7.81 -14.23 1.52
CA ALA A 184 -7.55 -15.62 1.93
C ALA A 184 -8.75 -16.30 2.61
N GLY A 185 -9.83 -15.57 2.91
CA GLY A 185 -10.92 -16.07 3.73
C GLY A 185 -12.19 -15.22 3.72
N GLU A 186 -12.96 -15.35 4.79
CA GLU A 186 -14.06 -14.44 5.08
C GLU A 186 -13.49 -13.06 5.43
N SER A 187 -14.08 -12.01 4.87
CA SER A 187 -13.67 -10.63 5.09
C SER A 187 -14.78 -9.69 4.63
N SER A 188 -15.31 -8.89 5.54
CA SER A 188 -16.26 -7.83 5.24
C SER A 188 -15.60 -6.72 4.44
N LEU A 189 -14.33 -6.42 4.71
CA LEU A 189 -13.52 -5.45 3.98
C LEU A 189 -13.42 -5.79 2.49
N TYR A 190 -13.22 -7.06 2.16
CA TYR A 190 -13.13 -7.53 0.77
C TYR A 190 -14.46 -8.04 0.20
N GLY A 191 -15.51 -8.13 1.02
CA GLY A 191 -16.81 -8.69 0.61
C GLY A 191 -16.76 -10.19 0.28
N THR A 192 -15.93 -10.96 1.00
CA THR A 192 -15.69 -12.38 0.72
C THR A 192 -16.14 -13.26 1.89
N THR A 193 -16.53 -14.50 1.60
CA THR A 193 -16.90 -15.53 2.61
C THR A 193 -15.96 -16.75 2.60
N LYS A 194 -14.97 -16.72 1.72
CA LYS A 194 -13.98 -17.77 1.46
C LYS A 194 -12.89 -17.18 0.57
N PHE A 195 -11.81 -17.94 0.39
CA PHE A 195 -10.78 -17.60 -0.59
C PHE A 195 -11.37 -17.17 -1.93
N THR A 196 -11.06 -15.96 -2.35
CA THR A 196 -11.63 -15.33 -3.56
C THR A 196 -10.60 -14.40 -4.18
N PHE A 197 -10.39 -14.50 -5.50
CA PHE A 197 -9.64 -13.47 -6.23
C PHE A 197 -10.43 -12.18 -6.23
N ILE A 198 -9.79 -11.08 -5.84
CA ILE A 198 -10.42 -9.76 -5.72
C ILE A 198 -9.74 -8.72 -6.61
N ASN A 199 -8.55 -9.01 -7.14
CA ASN A 199 -7.76 -8.07 -7.93
C ASN A 199 -7.00 -8.81 -9.03
N LEU A 200 -7.49 -8.77 -10.27
CA LEU A 200 -6.77 -9.29 -11.43
C LEU A 200 -6.41 -8.11 -12.34
N GLY A 201 -5.14 -8.00 -12.72
CA GLY A 201 -4.68 -6.80 -13.41
C GLY A 201 -3.65 -7.03 -14.48
N VAL A 202 -3.66 -6.15 -15.48
CA VAL A 202 -2.53 -5.90 -16.38
C VAL A 202 -2.20 -4.42 -16.33
N SER A 203 -0.95 -4.09 -16.05
CA SER A 203 -0.44 -2.72 -16.12
C SER A 203 0.53 -2.55 -17.28
N ALA A 204 0.67 -1.31 -17.72
CA ALA A 204 1.70 -0.88 -18.66
C ALA A 204 2.22 0.51 -18.27
N SER A 205 3.54 0.70 -18.32
CA SER A 205 4.21 1.98 -18.04
C SER A 205 5.24 2.32 -19.10
N LYS A 206 5.38 3.62 -19.37
CA LYS A 206 6.38 4.17 -20.28
C LYS A 206 6.70 5.62 -19.93
N SER A 207 7.99 5.94 -19.88
CA SER A 207 8.45 7.33 -19.83
C SER A 207 8.39 7.95 -21.23
N VAL A 208 7.51 8.93 -21.44
CA VAL A 208 7.32 9.62 -22.72
C VAL A 208 8.22 10.87 -22.74
N PRO A 209 9.26 10.93 -23.59
CA PRO A 209 10.12 12.10 -23.67
C PRO A 209 9.31 13.33 -24.12
N ILE A 210 9.38 14.40 -23.34
CA ILE A 210 8.78 15.70 -23.68
C ILE A 210 9.88 16.68 -24.08
N THR A 211 11.01 16.65 -23.38
CA THR A 211 12.22 17.40 -23.68
C THR A 211 13.46 16.53 -23.43
N ASP A 212 14.64 17.02 -23.77
CA ASP A 212 15.91 16.32 -23.47
C ASP A 212 16.17 16.14 -21.96
N GLN A 213 15.48 16.91 -21.12
CA GLN A 213 15.66 16.91 -19.66
C GLN A 213 14.45 16.35 -18.91
N PHE A 214 13.34 16.10 -19.58
CA PHE A 214 12.10 15.68 -18.96
C PHE A 214 11.36 14.64 -19.81
N ALA A 215 11.07 13.50 -19.20
CA ALA A 215 10.14 12.52 -19.71
C ALA A 215 8.98 12.39 -18.73
N LEU A 216 7.77 12.33 -19.25
CA LEU A 216 6.55 12.14 -18.48
C LEU A 216 6.37 10.65 -18.18
N PRO A 217 6.42 10.19 -16.92
CA PRO A 217 6.19 8.79 -16.57
C PRO A 217 4.69 8.52 -16.63
N LEU A 218 4.24 7.86 -17.70
CA LEU A 218 2.83 7.53 -17.91
C LEU A 218 2.60 6.05 -17.62
N PHE A 219 1.52 5.74 -16.90
CA PHE A 219 1.08 4.36 -16.70
C PHE A 219 -0.42 4.20 -16.92
N VAL A 220 -0.81 2.97 -17.23
CA VAL A 220 -2.20 2.54 -17.35
C VAL A 220 -2.37 1.14 -16.77
N SER A 221 -3.49 0.91 -16.10
CA SER A 221 -3.83 -0.39 -15.52
C SER A 221 -5.25 -0.77 -15.89
N TYR A 222 -5.43 -1.98 -16.44
CA TYR A 222 -6.73 -2.62 -16.55
C TYR A 222 -6.90 -3.59 -15.37
N ILE A 223 -7.88 -3.32 -14.52
CA ILE A 223 -8.10 -4.02 -13.25
C ILE A 223 -9.50 -4.64 -13.28
N VAL A 224 -9.61 -5.86 -12.78
CA VAL A 224 -10.87 -6.60 -12.63
C VAL A 224 -10.97 -7.11 -11.21
N ASN A 225 -12.06 -6.75 -10.53
CA ASN A 225 -12.48 -7.43 -9.32
C ASN A 225 -13.56 -8.45 -9.72
N PRO A 226 -13.28 -9.76 -9.69
CA PRO A 226 -14.24 -10.77 -10.14
C PRO A 226 -15.19 -11.24 -9.01
N THR A 227 -15.14 -10.62 -7.84
CA THR A 227 -15.93 -11.03 -6.67
C THR A 227 -17.43 -10.96 -6.97
N PRO A 228 -18.20 -12.05 -6.82
CA PRO A 228 -19.64 -12.03 -7.05
C PRO A 228 -20.34 -10.95 -6.21
N GLY A 229 -21.18 -10.12 -6.85
CA GLY A 229 -21.89 -9.02 -6.19
C GLY A 229 -21.10 -7.70 -6.09
N ALA A 230 -19.77 -7.75 -6.17
CA ALA A 230 -18.89 -6.58 -6.26
C ALA A 230 -18.15 -6.49 -7.62
N ALA A 231 -18.54 -7.33 -8.59
CA ALA A 231 -17.83 -7.48 -9.84
C ALA A 231 -17.77 -6.17 -10.64
N ARG A 232 -16.56 -5.67 -10.87
CA ARG A 232 -16.30 -4.43 -11.61
C ARG A 232 -14.98 -4.54 -12.37
N SER A 233 -14.84 -3.72 -13.41
CA SER A 233 -13.55 -3.49 -14.05
C SER A 233 -13.25 -2.00 -14.18
N PHE A 234 -11.96 -1.68 -14.17
CA PHE A 234 -11.46 -0.32 -14.20
C PHE A 234 -10.35 -0.23 -15.24
N LEU A 235 -10.32 0.88 -15.98
CA LEU A 235 -9.16 1.30 -16.75
C LEU A 235 -8.67 2.60 -16.11
N VAL A 236 -7.54 2.51 -15.42
CA VAL A 236 -6.94 3.63 -14.67
C VAL A 236 -5.73 4.13 -15.41
N VAL A 237 -5.67 5.43 -15.67
CA VAL A 237 -4.47 6.09 -16.19
C VAL A 237 -3.86 6.95 -15.09
N GLY A 238 -2.54 7.02 -15.04
CA GLY A 238 -1.86 7.90 -14.11
C GLY A 238 -0.51 8.38 -14.61
N ILE A 239 0.00 9.38 -13.90
CA ILE A 239 1.33 9.96 -14.09
C ILE A 239 2.03 9.92 -12.74
N SER A 240 3.27 9.45 -12.72
CA SER A 240 4.15 9.50 -11.54
C SER A 240 5.14 10.65 -11.68
N LEU A 241 5.29 11.47 -10.63
CA LEU A 241 6.20 12.62 -10.59
C LEU A 241 7.20 12.50 -9.44
#